data_AF-A0A448SNM6-F1
#
_entry.id   AF-A0A448SNM6-F1
#
_cell.length_a   1.000
_cell.length_b   1.000
_cell.length_c   1.000
_cell.angle_alpha   90.00
_cell.angle_beta   90.00
_cell.angle_gamma   90.00
#
_symmetry.space_group_name_H-M   'P 1'
#
loop_
_entity.id
_entity.type
_entity.pdbx_description
1 polymer ?
#
loop_
_entity_poly.entity_id
_entity_poly.type
_entity_poly.pdbx_seq_one_letter_code
_entity_poly.pdbx_strand_id
1 'polypeptide(L)' 'MSNTVTNKLLETYIFRSDKPSRVKYEIYGNDVELTAAITIYREEPFGIHTYSAITLNASKDHPEYAFEEVRKHFEKTYA' A
#
# COMPACT_ATOMS: atom_id res chain seq x y z
N MET A 1 8.89 23.95 -15.15
CA MET A 1 8.37 22.83 -15.99
C MET A 1 7.77 21.81 -15.05
N SER A 2 6.53 21.37 -15.28
CA SER A 2 5.93 20.26 -14.54
C SER A 2 6.54 18.97 -15.07
N ASN A 3 7.37 18.30 -14.26
CA ASN A 3 7.80 16.94 -14.57
C ASN A 3 6.63 16.02 -14.26
N THR A 4 5.93 15.55 -15.30
CA THR A 4 4.90 14.52 -15.14
C THR A 4 5.59 13.20 -14.81
N VAL A 5 5.48 12.76 -13.56
CA VAL A 5 6.00 11.46 -13.12
C VAL A 5 4.89 10.42 -13.32
N THR A 6 5.21 9.34 -14.04
CA THR A 6 4.30 8.21 -14.22
C THR A 6 4.70 7.11 -13.26
N ASN A 7 3.72 6.56 -12.54
CA ASN A 7 3.91 5.40 -11.67
C ASN A 7 3.23 4.19 -12.30
N LYS A 8 3.91 3.05 -12.32
CA LYS A 8 3.35 1.77 -12.73
C LYS A 8 2.78 1.05 -11.51
N LEU A 9 1.52 0.61 -11.58
CA LEU A 9 0.98 -0.34 -10.60
C LEU A 9 1.67 -1.69 -10.80
N LEU A 10 2.36 -2.17 -9.77
CA LEU A 10 3.11 -3.43 -9.79
C LEU A 10 2.29 -4.55 -9.18
N GLU A 11 1.84 -4.37 -7.94
CA GLU A 11 1.12 -5.38 -7.18
C GLU A 11 0.01 -4.77 -6.33
N THR A 12 -0.93 -5.60 -5.91
CA THR A 12 -2.02 -5.21 -5.03
C THR A 12 -2.28 -6.30 -4.01
N TYR A 13 -2.36 -5.90 -2.74
CA TYR A 13 -2.64 -6.80 -1.63
C TYR A 13 -3.84 -6.32 -0.82
N ILE A 14 -4.57 -7.28 -0.27
CA ILE A 14 -5.69 -7.02 0.63
C ILE A 14 -5.48 -7.82 1.90
N PHE A 15 -5.25 -7.13 3.00
CA PHE A 15 -5.20 -7.71 4.34
C PHE A 15 -6.53 -7.50 5.05
N ARG A 16 -6.88 -8.41 5.95
CA ARG A 16 -8.12 -8.39 6.75
C ARG A 16 -7.75 -8.62 8.22
N SER A 17 -8.35 -7.85 9.12
CA SER A 17 -8.31 -8.06 10.57
C SER A 17 -9.68 -7.76 11.18
N ASP A 18 -9.84 -8.01 12.47
CA ASP A 18 -11.12 -7.79 13.17
C ASP A 18 -11.53 -6.31 13.15
N LYS A 19 -10.56 -5.38 13.28
CA LYS A 19 -10.73 -3.92 13.06
C LYS A 19 -9.39 -3.28 12.67
N PRO A 20 -9.23 -2.65 11.48
CA PRO A 20 -10.21 -2.44 10.41
C PRO A 20 -10.49 -3.71 9.59
N SER A 21 -11.72 -3.82 9.09
CA SER A 21 -12.20 -4.96 8.29
C SER A 21 -11.31 -5.37 7.12
N ARG A 22 -10.70 -4.36 6.46
CA ARG A 22 -9.90 -4.57 5.26
C ARG A 22 -8.96 -3.40 5.03
N VAL A 23 -7.71 -3.71 4.68
CA VAL A 23 -6.71 -2.72 4.25
C VAL A 23 -6.15 -3.17 2.91
N LYS A 24 -6.32 -2.33 1.87
CA LYS A 24 -5.76 -2.54 0.53
C LYS A 24 -4.45 -1.77 0.42
N TYR A 25 -3.44 -2.41 -0.12
CA TYR A 25 -2.17 -1.81 -0.50
C TYR A 25 -2.03 -1.91 -2.02
N GLU A 26 -1.84 -0.79 -2.69
CA GLU A 26 -1.52 -0.72 -4.11
C GLU A 26 -0.08 -0.25 -4.26
N ILE A 27 0.79 -1.12 -4.77
CA ILE A 27 2.22 -0.86 -4.86
C ILE A 27 2.54 -0.28 -6.22
N TYR A 28 3.10 0.92 -6.20
CA TYR A 28 3.46 1.70 -7.36
C TYR A 28 4.97 1.84 -7.44
N GLY A 29 5.53 1.71 -8.64
CA GLY A 29 6.95 1.96 -8.90
C GLY A 29 7.17 2.98 -9.99
N ASN A 30 8.23 3.76 -9.85
CA ASN A 30 8.82 4.58 -10.90
C ASN A 30 10.34 4.38 -10.96
N ASP A 31 11.05 5.20 -11.72
CA ASP A 31 12.50 5.08 -11.89
C ASP A 31 13.31 5.37 -10.60
N VAL A 32 12.67 5.95 -9.58
CA VAL A 32 13.29 6.43 -8.34
C VAL A 32 12.99 5.52 -7.16
N GLU A 33 11.72 5.17 -6.94
CA GLU A 33 11.27 4.51 -5.70
C GLU A 33 10.03 3.63 -5.88
N LEU A 34 9.77 2.82 -4.86
CA LEU A 34 8.51 2.12 -4.67
C LEU A 34 7.68 2.82 -3.59
N THR A 35 6.38 2.94 -3.84
CA THR A 35 5.42 3.50 -2.89
C THR A 35 4.22 2.58 -2.78
N ALA A 36 3.55 2.55 -1.63
CA ALA A 36 2.28 1.87 -1.45
C ALA A 36 1.19 2.87 -1.09
N ALA A 37 0.12 2.94 -1.89
CA ALA A 37 -1.11 3.60 -1.50
C ALA A 37 -1.96 2.66 -0.65
N ILE A 38 -2.38 3.15 0.51
CA ILE A 38 -3.10 2.38 1.51
C ILE A 38 -4.54 2.87 1.54
N THR A 39 -5.50 1.96 1.34
CA THR A 39 -6.92 2.22 1.52
C THR A 39 -7.46 1.40 2.68
N ILE A 40 -7.91 2.06 3.74
CA ILE A 40 -8.53 1.40 4.89
C ILE A 40 -10.05 1.42 4.71
N TYR A 41 -10.68 0.24 4.78
CA TYR A 41 -12.13 0.12 4.71
C TYR A 41 -12.74 -0.07 6.09
N ARG A 42 -13.91 0.52 6.30
CA ARG A 42 -14.77 0.27 7.46
C ARG A 42 -16.01 -0.49 7.04
N GLU A 43 -16.54 -1.31 7.95
CA GLU A 43 -17.76 -2.09 7.75
C GLU A 43 -19.03 -1.24 7.92
N GLU A 44 -19.05 -0.30 8.87
CA GLU A 44 -20.24 0.49 9.21
C GLU A 44 -19.91 1.98 9.43
N PRO A 45 -20.52 2.91 8.67
CA PRO A 45 -21.18 2.64 7.38
C PRO A 45 -20.14 2.17 6.36
N PHE A 46 -20.52 1.19 5.52
CA PHE A 46 -19.61 0.59 4.55
C PHE A 46 -18.96 1.66 3.67
N GLY A 47 -17.63 1.64 3.60
CA GLY A 47 -16.91 2.56 2.74
C GLY A 47 -15.44 2.69 3.09
N ILE A 48 -14.83 3.71 2.51
CA ILE A 48 -13.43 4.04 2.75
C ILE A 48 -13.35 4.91 4.00
N HIS A 49 -12.59 4.44 4.98
CA HIS A 49 -12.34 5.16 6.20
C HIS A 49 -11.26 6.21 6.00
N THR A 50 -10.11 5.78 5.46
CA THR A 50 -8.90 6.62 5.35
C THR A 50 -8.06 6.18 4.14
N TYR A 51 -7.38 7.15 3.55
CA TYR A 51 -6.29 6.95 2.60
C TYR A 51 -4.96 7.35 3.24
N SER A 52 -3.91 6.58 2.98
CA SER A 52 -2.54 6.91 3.36
C SER A 52 -1.58 6.46 2.25
N ALA A 53 -0.32 6.86 2.34
CA ALA A 53 0.74 6.36 1.46
C ALA A 53 2.04 6.20 2.25
N ILE A 54 2.83 5.20 1.88
CA ILE A 54 4.16 4.97 2.45
C ILE A 54 5.17 4.75 1.32
N THR A 55 6.39 5.25 1.49
CA THR A 55 7.53 4.85 0.66
C THR A 55 8.05 3.52 1.19
N LEU A 56 8.35 2.60 0.27
CA LEU A 56 8.88 1.28 0.60
C LEU A 56 10.40 1.28 0.47
N ASN A 57 11.07 0.48 1.29
CA ASN A 57 12.52 0.29 1.21
C ASN A 57 12.90 -0.81 0.20
N ALA A 58 11.94 -1.60 -0.24
CA ALA A 58 12.14 -2.65 -1.22
C ALA A 58 12.73 -2.07 -2.51
N SER A 59 13.71 -2.80 -3.06
CA SER A 59 14.32 -2.39 -4.33
C SER A 59 13.28 -2.42 -5.44
N LYS A 60 13.31 -1.42 -6.32
CA LYS A 60 12.49 -1.41 -7.54
C LYS A 60 12.78 -2.60 -8.46
N ASP A 61 13.99 -3.15 -8.38
CA ASP A 61 14.41 -4.32 -9.16
C ASP A 61 13.93 -5.64 -8.54
N HIS A 62 13.46 -5.59 -7.28
CA HIS A 62 12.91 -6.72 -6.53
C HIS A 62 11.59 -6.35 -5.83
N PRO A 63 10.55 -5.99 -6.60
CA PRO A 63 9.26 -5.58 -6.05
C PRO A 63 8.57 -6.69 -5.23
N GLU A 64 8.95 -7.95 -5.40
CA GLU A 64 8.47 -9.07 -4.61
C GLU A 64 8.76 -8.91 -3.10
N TYR A 65 9.81 -8.18 -2.73
CA TYR A 65 10.11 -7.91 -1.32
C TYR A 65 9.17 -6.87 -0.71
N ALA A 66 8.44 -6.13 -1.53
CA ALA A 66 7.46 -5.16 -1.08
C ALA A 66 6.30 -5.84 -0.30
N PHE A 67 5.99 -7.10 -0.61
CA PHE A 67 5.02 -7.91 0.13
C PHE A 67 5.32 -7.96 1.63
N GLU A 68 6.55 -8.34 1.98
CA GLU A 68 6.96 -8.51 3.38
C GLU A 68 6.93 -7.19 4.15
N GLU A 69 7.23 -6.07 3.48
CA GLU A 69 7.14 -4.74 4.09
C GLU A 69 5.69 -4.33 4.36
N VAL A 70 4.79 -4.46 3.38
CA VAL A 70 3.38 -4.10 3.60
C VAL A 70 2.69 -5.05 4.59
N ARG A 71 3.11 -6.32 4.65
CA ARG A 71 2.65 -7.29 5.67
C ARG A 71 3.08 -6.84 7.07
N LYS A 72 4.36 -6.52 7.27
CA LYS A 72 4.87 -6.02 8.56
C LYS A 72 4.22 -4.69 8.97
N HIS A 73 4.00 -3.79 8.02
CA HIS A 73 3.27 -2.55 8.27
C HIS A 73 1.85 -2.85 8.74
N PHE A 74 1.13 -3.75 8.04
CA PHE A 74 -0.21 -4.15 8.43
C PHE A 74 -0.25 -4.73 9.85
N GLU A 75 0.64 -5.67 10.15
CA GLU A 75 0.72 -6.31 11.46
C GLU A 75 1.02 -5.32 12.60
N LYS A 76 1.87 -4.33 12.34
CA LYS A 76 2.23 -3.32 13.35
C LYS A 76 1.13 -2.29 13.61
N THR A 77 0.33 -1.97 12.60
CA THR A 77 -0.59 -0.83 12.64
C THR A 77 -2.05 -1.23 12.81
N TYR A 78 -2.44 -2.42 12.36
CA TYR A 78 -3.85 -2.82 12.21
C TYR A 78 -4.18 -4.22 12.73
N ALA A 79 -3.19 -5.02 13.16
CA ALA A 79 -3.38 -6.35 13.72
C ALA A 79 -3.21 -6.36 15.25
#